data_AF-A0A9D9HBH5-F1
#
_entry.id   AF-A0A9D9HBH5-F1
#
_cell.length_a   1.000
_cell.length_b   1.000
_cell.length_c   1.000
_cell.angle_alpha   90.00
_cell.angle_beta   90.00
_cell.angle_gamma   90.00
#
_symmetry.space_group_name_H-M   'P 1'
#
loop_
_entity.id
_entity.type
_entity.pdbx_description
1 polymer ?
#
loop_
_entity_poly.entity_id
_entity_poly.type
_entity_poly.pdbx_seq_one_letter_code
_entity_poly.pdbx_strand_id
1 'polypeptide(L)'
;YSVGTNVTVWKFYTQAGGPSSEEGAAIEFTVKGAPASLKADMSDTEALSLTCGDFANTATTVGTLSLTVEGTNVTLSIDATDGADRLRAEYAGAFTSADDAPESHLKVTGADGTTIIDAALTAVFRHIDGSNVRLVLGDASNPSSPEDLMGGKYVLDLRIPSAYFTEEGRELDYNDITGLAYDYYLDYASWVVEDAESCSVYVRKTGENSLYMTFSIKLADGPSFEGTWYGDVTDVTEFPDLTPVEPVEYKIEITDASGAVLLSKILERVELRRENDYRVRGGDPAYGGATFDAYVFYFCSADSDNAVDNMLFTPKLMIPVEAATGEEIELATAGICFEFRYQNSNLYTTTYSDNYTMYGSTTWSCPDDAKVTVSHDAGTKVWKVSFSMTDYISNKSYGQGYGNYLTINWEGPATKYSGTSRNDMPDSEY
;
A
#
# COMPACT_ATOMS: atom_id res chain seq x y z
N TYR A 1 17.71 -28.88 15.88
CA TYR A 1 18.41 -29.75 16.86
C TYR A 1 17.79 -29.51 18.24
N SER A 2 17.88 -30.44 19.20
CA SER A 2 17.47 -30.18 20.59
C SER A 2 18.65 -30.46 21.53
N VAL A 3 19.06 -29.47 22.31
CA VAL A 3 20.18 -29.61 23.25
C VAL A 3 19.67 -30.19 24.57
N GLY A 4 19.73 -31.52 24.71
CA GLY A 4 19.73 -32.18 26.01
C GLY A 4 21.16 -32.20 26.56
N THR A 5 21.35 -31.96 27.85
CA THR A 5 22.62 -31.55 28.49
C THR A 5 23.84 -32.49 28.39
N ASN A 6 23.92 -33.46 27.47
CA ASN A 6 25.16 -34.19 27.11
C ASN A 6 25.10 -34.95 25.76
N VAL A 7 24.07 -34.75 24.93
CA VAL A 7 23.90 -35.46 23.65
C VAL A 7 23.32 -34.53 22.58
N THR A 8 23.69 -34.77 21.33
CA THR A 8 23.15 -34.05 20.16
C THR A 8 22.48 -35.03 19.22
N VAL A 9 21.23 -34.73 18.85
CA VAL A 9 20.44 -35.53 17.90
C VAL A 9 20.42 -34.83 16.55
N TRP A 10 20.81 -35.56 15.52
CA TRP A 10 20.79 -35.16 14.12
C TRP A 10 19.69 -35.92 13.38
N LYS A 11 18.91 -35.20 12.59
CA LYS A 11 17.81 -35.75 11.79
C LYS A 11 17.96 -35.26 10.36
N PHE A 12 18.02 -36.19 9.41
CA PHE A 12 18.07 -35.93 7.98
C PHE A 12 16.79 -36.44 7.36
N TYR A 13 16.25 -35.63 6.45
CA TYR A 13 14.93 -35.84 5.87
C TYR A 13 15.03 -35.92 4.36
N THR A 14 14.15 -36.70 3.74
CA THR A 14 14.12 -36.89 2.29
C THR A 14 13.55 -35.70 1.53
N GLN A 15 12.91 -34.74 2.22
CA GLN A 15 12.31 -33.54 1.66
C GLN A 15 12.92 -32.26 2.26
N ALA A 16 13.00 -31.19 1.45
CA ALA A 16 13.35 -29.85 1.93
C ALA A 16 12.24 -29.31 2.84
N GLY A 17 12.58 -28.58 3.92
CA GLY A 17 11.62 -28.00 4.86
C GLY A 17 11.33 -28.82 6.13
N GLY A 18 11.88 -30.03 6.23
CA GLY A 18 11.70 -30.94 7.37
C GLY A 18 10.27 -31.55 7.44
N PRO A 19 10.08 -32.77 7.95
CA PRO A 19 8.81 -33.47 7.91
C PRO A 19 7.91 -33.14 9.11
N SER A 20 6.65 -33.55 8.99
CA SER A 20 5.70 -33.72 10.09
C SER A 20 6.27 -34.65 11.17
N SER A 21 5.73 -34.58 12.39
CA SER A 21 6.12 -35.46 13.51
C SER A 21 5.79 -36.95 13.28
N GLU A 22 5.12 -37.31 12.18
CA GLU A 22 4.71 -38.67 11.86
C GLU A 22 5.64 -39.39 10.85
N GLU A 23 6.25 -38.66 9.90
CA GLU A 23 7.32 -39.20 9.05
C GLU A 23 8.65 -39.09 9.80
N GLY A 24 9.04 -40.16 10.49
CA GLY A 24 10.33 -40.25 11.16
C GLY A 24 11.49 -39.86 10.22
N ALA A 25 12.60 -39.36 10.80
CA ALA A 25 13.75 -38.97 10.01
C ALA A 25 14.27 -40.13 9.16
N ALA A 26 14.66 -39.84 7.91
CA ALA A 26 15.23 -40.83 7.01
C ALA A 26 16.54 -41.39 7.58
N ILE A 27 17.34 -40.51 8.19
CA ILE A 27 18.47 -40.89 9.02
C ILE A 27 18.35 -40.09 10.32
N GLU A 28 18.33 -40.78 11.44
CA GLU A 28 18.47 -40.18 12.77
C GLU A 28 19.72 -40.73 13.43
N PHE A 29 20.53 -39.86 14.01
CA PHE A 29 21.59 -40.32 14.88
C PHE A 29 21.81 -39.39 16.08
N THR A 30 22.19 -40.00 17.19
CA THR A 30 22.50 -39.33 18.45
C THR A 30 23.98 -39.54 18.76
N VAL A 31 24.67 -38.45 19.05
CA VAL A 31 26.09 -38.44 19.44
C VAL A 31 26.24 -37.83 20.84
N LYS A 32 27.20 -38.32 21.62
CA LYS A 32 27.58 -37.66 22.87
C LYS A 32 28.27 -36.32 22.59
N GLY A 33 27.82 -35.25 23.25
CA GLY A 33 28.32 -33.88 23.06
C GLY A 33 27.79 -33.18 21.80
N ALA A 34 28.34 -32.02 21.47
CA ALA A 34 28.01 -31.21 20.29
C ALA A 34 29.28 -30.91 19.46
N PRO A 35 29.86 -31.90 18.77
CA PRO A 35 31.13 -31.73 18.07
C PRO A 35 30.96 -30.91 16.77
N ALA A 36 31.84 -29.93 16.55
CA ALA A 36 31.95 -29.23 15.26
C ALA A 36 32.50 -30.15 14.14
N SER A 37 33.24 -31.20 14.52
CA SER A 37 33.61 -32.29 13.63
C SER A 37 33.67 -33.59 14.42
N LEU A 38 33.13 -34.65 13.84
CA LEU A 38 33.05 -35.99 14.41
C LEU A 38 33.48 -37.02 13.38
N LYS A 39 34.27 -37.98 13.84
CA LYS A 39 34.47 -39.26 13.15
C LYS A 39 34.25 -40.36 14.17
N ALA A 40 33.14 -41.08 14.02
CA ALA A 40 32.70 -42.10 14.95
C ALA A 40 32.82 -43.49 14.32
N ASP A 41 33.25 -44.46 15.12
CA ASP A 41 33.16 -45.88 14.80
C ASP A 41 31.71 -46.35 15.01
N MET A 42 31.13 -47.02 14.02
CA MET A 42 29.73 -47.45 14.07
C MET A 42 29.47 -48.53 15.12
N SER A 43 30.51 -49.24 15.58
CA SER A 43 30.41 -50.24 16.65
C SER A 43 30.30 -49.63 18.06
N ASP A 44 30.64 -48.35 18.23
CA ASP A 44 30.60 -47.66 19.52
C ASP A 44 29.18 -47.17 19.85
N THR A 45 28.32 -48.13 20.21
CA THR A 45 26.92 -47.88 20.60
C THR A 45 26.75 -47.02 21.86
N GLU A 46 27.82 -46.81 22.64
CA GLU A 46 27.78 -45.88 23.77
C GLU A 46 27.99 -44.43 23.35
N ALA A 47 28.78 -44.18 22.29
CA ALA A 47 29.08 -42.84 21.79
C ALA A 47 28.14 -42.40 20.66
N LEU A 48 27.61 -43.35 19.89
CA LEU A 48 26.79 -43.13 18.70
C LEU A 48 25.62 -44.13 18.65
N SER A 49 24.40 -43.62 18.52
CA SER A 49 23.21 -44.39 18.15
C SER A 49 22.70 -43.88 16.81
N LEU A 50 22.46 -44.75 15.83
CA LEU A 50 21.99 -44.41 14.48
C LEU A 50 20.85 -45.34 14.07
N THR A 51 19.82 -44.76 13.45
CA THR A 51 18.72 -45.48 12.80
C THR A 51 18.43 -44.90 11.42
N CYS A 52 18.22 -45.78 10.43
CA CYS A 52 17.86 -45.44 9.06
C CYS A 52 16.95 -46.56 8.49
N GLY A 53 15.63 -46.35 8.52
CA GLY A 53 14.68 -47.44 8.24
C GLY A 53 14.90 -48.62 9.18
N ASP A 54 15.08 -49.82 8.63
CA ASP A 54 15.35 -51.05 9.39
C ASP A 54 16.83 -51.18 9.84
N PHE A 55 17.72 -50.30 9.37
CA PHE A 55 19.14 -50.32 9.76
C PHE A 55 19.33 -49.58 11.08
N ALA A 56 19.90 -50.26 12.08
CA ALA A 56 20.36 -49.67 13.32
C ALA A 56 21.80 -50.12 13.62
N ASN A 57 22.63 -49.23 14.17
CA ASN A 57 24.00 -49.63 14.54
C ASN A 57 24.01 -50.48 15.82
N THR A 58 24.88 -51.47 15.83
CA THR A 58 25.09 -52.41 16.93
C THR A 58 26.58 -52.55 17.22
N ALA A 59 26.94 -53.25 18.30
CA ALA A 59 28.34 -53.53 18.63
C ALA A 59 29.07 -54.37 17.56
N THR A 60 28.35 -54.97 16.60
CA THR A 60 28.92 -55.73 15.48
C THR A 60 29.00 -54.96 14.17
N THR A 61 28.43 -53.74 14.11
CA THR A 61 28.46 -52.92 12.90
C THR A 61 29.89 -52.47 12.58
N VAL A 62 30.34 -52.72 11.35
CA VAL A 62 31.65 -52.29 10.84
C VAL A 62 31.45 -51.09 9.93
N GLY A 63 32.08 -49.96 10.25
CA GLY A 63 32.01 -48.76 9.42
C GLY A 63 32.28 -47.48 10.19
N THR A 64 32.08 -46.35 9.51
CA THR A 64 32.30 -45.02 10.09
C THR A 64 31.20 -44.04 9.72
N LEU A 65 30.86 -43.18 10.67
CA LEU A 65 30.12 -41.94 10.46
C LEU A 65 31.08 -40.75 10.57
N SER A 66 31.10 -39.89 9.56
CA SER A 66 31.84 -38.62 9.58
C SER A 66 30.86 -37.46 9.46
N LEU A 67 31.00 -36.47 10.32
CA LEU A 67 30.19 -35.26 10.35
C LEU A 67 31.11 -34.05 10.51
N THR A 68 30.92 -33.03 9.69
CA THR A 68 31.58 -31.73 9.84
C THR A 68 30.54 -30.62 9.77
N VAL A 69 30.64 -29.65 10.68
CA VAL A 69 29.76 -28.50 10.79
C VAL A 69 30.61 -27.23 10.69
N GLU A 70 30.39 -26.45 9.63
CA GLU A 70 31.08 -25.19 9.34
C GLU A 70 30.04 -24.07 9.15
N GLY A 71 29.75 -23.33 10.23
CA GLY A 71 28.66 -22.36 10.24
C GLY A 71 27.31 -23.08 10.07
N THR A 72 26.54 -22.73 9.04
CA THR A 72 25.30 -23.41 8.67
C THR A 72 25.52 -24.62 7.75
N ASN A 73 26.75 -24.85 7.25
CA ASN A 73 27.02 -25.98 6.35
C ASN A 73 27.32 -27.26 7.12
N VAL A 74 26.68 -28.35 6.71
CA VAL A 74 26.87 -29.70 7.23
C VAL A 74 27.35 -30.61 6.10
N THR A 75 28.40 -31.38 6.39
CA THR A 75 28.83 -32.50 5.55
C THR A 75 28.71 -33.80 6.37
N LEU A 76 27.91 -34.75 5.89
CA LEU A 76 27.73 -36.08 6.48
C LEU A 76 28.20 -37.15 5.48
N SER A 77 28.92 -38.15 5.98
CA SER A 77 29.26 -39.36 5.23
C SER A 77 29.13 -40.58 6.14
N ILE A 78 28.40 -41.59 5.67
CA ILE A 78 28.20 -42.89 6.34
C ILE A 78 28.53 -43.98 5.33
N ASP A 79 29.40 -44.92 5.72
CA ASP A 79 29.56 -46.23 5.05
C ASP A 79 29.69 -47.28 6.15
N ALA A 80 28.65 -48.10 6.30
CA ALA A 80 28.53 -49.07 7.39
C ALA A 80 27.89 -50.38 6.90
N THR A 81 28.26 -51.47 7.54
CA THR A 81 27.73 -52.81 7.27
C THR A 81 27.48 -53.54 8.59
N ASP A 82 26.32 -54.17 8.73
CA ASP A 82 26.02 -55.09 9.83
C ASP A 82 25.41 -56.37 9.26
N GLY A 83 26.13 -57.48 9.38
CA GLY A 83 25.76 -58.72 8.69
C GLY A 83 25.67 -58.55 7.16
N ALA A 84 24.48 -58.73 6.61
CA ALA A 84 24.20 -58.57 5.17
C ALA A 84 23.72 -57.16 4.80
N ASP A 85 23.37 -56.35 5.79
CA ASP A 85 22.78 -55.03 5.58
C ASP A 85 23.88 -53.97 5.44
N ARG A 86 23.66 -53.03 4.53
CA ARG A 86 24.62 -51.97 4.24
C ARG A 86 23.93 -50.61 4.19
N LEU A 87 24.47 -49.66 4.94
CA LEU A 87 24.08 -48.26 4.91
C LEU A 87 25.17 -47.41 4.26
N ARG A 88 24.79 -46.65 3.24
CA ARG A 88 25.62 -45.62 2.62
C ARG A 88 24.83 -44.33 2.46
N ALA A 89 25.36 -43.24 2.99
CA ALA A 89 24.75 -41.93 2.87
C ALA A 89 25.83 -40.85 2.73
N GLU A 90 25.59 -39.87 1.87
CA GLU A 90 26.41 -38.68 1.73
C GLU A 90 25.48 -37.47 1.66
N TYR A 91 25.84 -36.41 2.38
CA TYR A 91 25.14 -35.13 2.35
C TYR A 91 26.16 -34.00 2.46
N ALA A 92 25.96 -32.96 1.65
CA ALA A 92 26.65 -31.68 1.76
C ALA A 92 25.64 -30.57 1.49
N GLY A 93 25.38 -29.72 2.48
CA GLY A 93 24.38 -28.65 2.36
C GLY A 93 24.23 -27.84 3.63
N ALA A 94 23.46 -26.76 3.57
CA ALA A 94 23.16 -25.93 4.73
C ALA A 94 21.99 -26.51 5.54
N PHE A 95 22.07 -26.46 6.87
CA PHE A 95 20.94 -26.78 7.74
C PHE A 95 20.18 -25.51 8.15
N THR A 96 18.86 -25.59 8.15
CA THR A 96 17.99 -24.60 8.82
C THR A 96 17.75 -25.10 10.22
N SER A 97 18.18 -24.35 11.23
CA SER A 97 17.86 -24.68 12.61
C SER A 97 16.42 -24.26 12.92
N ALA A 98 15.73 -24.99 13.79
CA ALA A 98 14.40 -24.59 14.25
C ALA A 98 14.44 -23.28 15.08
N ASP A 99 15.62 -22.89 15.57
CA ASP A 99 15.88 -21.65 16.28
C ASP A 99 16.36 -20.51 15.33
N ASP A 100 16.60 -20.82 14.05
CA ASP A 100 16.91 -19.92 12.94
C ASP A 100 15.79 -20.02 11.89
N ALA A 101 14.53 -19.87 12.31
CA ALA A 101 13.48 -19.61 11.34
C ALA A 101 13.91 -18.42 10.47
N PRO A 102 13.83 -18.49 9.13
CA PRO A 102 14.11 -17.31 8.31
C PRO A 102 13.25 -16.17 8.85
N GLU A 103 13.83 -14.99 9.07
CA GLU A 103 13.07 -13.84 9.52
C GLU A 103 11.84 -13.69 8.62
N SER A 104 10.65 -13.57 9.23
CA SER A 104 9.44 -13.33 8.46
C SER A 104 9.65 -12.06 7.65
N HIS A 105 9.64 -12.19 6.33
CA HIS A 105 10.04 -11.12 5.43
C HIS A 105 9.17 -11.15 4.17
N LEU A 106 9.01 -9.96 3.60
CA LEU A 106 8.36 -9.73 2.33
C LEU A 106 9.27 -8.85 1.49
N LYS A 107 9.50 -9.29 0.26
CA LYS A 107 10.17 -8.53 -0.78
C LYS A 107 9.24 -8.41 -1.98
N VAL A 108 9.08 -7.18 -2.46
CA VAL A 108 8.32 -6.88 -3.67
C VAL A 108 9.23 -6.17 -4.65
N THR A 109 9.32 -6.71 -5.87
CA THR A 109 10.11 -6.15 -6.97
C THR A 109 9.15 -5.72 -8.07
N GLY A 110 9.24 -4.47 -8.54
CA GLY A 110 8.42 -3.96 -9.63
C GLY A 110 8.69 -4.66 -10.96
N ALA A 111 7.81 -4.45 -11.93
CA ALA A 111 7.94 -5.03 -13.28
C ALA A 111 9.24 -4.61 -14.00
N ASP A 112 9.82 -3.46 -13.62
CA ASP A 112 11.09 -2.94 -14.10
C ASP A 112 12.33 -3.56 -13.42
N GLY A 113 12.13 -4.45 -12.44
CA GLY A 113 13.19 -5.08 -11.65
C GLY A 113 13.64 -4.26 -10.43
N THR A 114 13.00 -3.12 -10.15
CA THR A 114 13.34 -2.28 -8.99
C THR A 114 12.74 -2.89 -7.72
N THR A 115 13.54 -3.04 -6.65
CA THR A 115 13.02 -3.46 -5.34
C THR A 115 12.22 -2.31 -4.71
N ILE A 116 10.94 -2.56 -4.44
CA ILE A 116 9.98 -1.57 -3.88
C ILE A 116 9.81 -1.79 -2.37
N ILE A 117 9.74 -3.06 -1.97
CA ILE A 117 9.66 -3.50 -0.56
C ILE A 117 10.77 -4.52 -0.33
N ASP A 118 11.45 -4.37 0.81
CA ASP A 118 12.34 -5.36 1.41
C ASP A 118 12.26 -5.12 2.93
N ALA A 119 11.32 -5.80 3.59
CA ALA A 119 10.94 -5.50 4.96
C ALA A 119 10.46 -6.75 5.71
N ALA A 120 10.41 -6.63 7.04
CA ALA A 120 9.83 -7.66 7.89
C ALA A 120 8.33 -7.81 7.58
N LEU A 121 7.88 -9.04 7.41
CA LEU A 121 6.46 -9.38 7.36
C LEU A 121 5.98 -9.54 8.81
N THR A 122 4.97 -8.77 9.20
CA THR A 122 4.58 -8.63 10.62
C THR A 122 3.29 -9.36 11.00
N ALA A 123 2.43 -9.66 10.02
CA ALA A 123 1.22 -10.45 10.25
C ALA A 123 0.79 -11.22 9.00
N VAL A 124 0.08 -12.33 9.25
CA VAL A 124 -0.69 -13.08 8.24
C VAL A 124 -2.08 -13.34 8.82
N PHE A 125 -3.11 -13.00 8.05
CA PHE A 125 -4.51 -13.26 8.42
C PHE A 125 -5.00 -14.51 7.71
N ARG A 126 -5.82 -15.32 8.40
CA ARG A 126 -6.33 -16.59 7.89
C ARG A 126 -7.86 -16.61 7.95
N HIS A 127 -8.50 -17.07 6.88
CA HIS A 127 -9.90 -17.47 6.89
C HIS A 127 -10.02 -18.91 6.36
N ILE A 128 -10.77 -19.76 7.06
CA ILE A 128 -11.03 -21.13 6.66
C ILE A 128 -12.47 -21.23 6.16
N ASP A 129 -12.61 -21.26 4.84
CA ASP A 129 -13.86 -21.47 4.10
C ASP A 129 -13.93 -22.94 3.70
N GLY A 130 -14.22 -23.84 4.65
CA GLY A 130 -14.44 -25.27 4.39
C GLY A 130 -13.36 -25.96 3.52
N SER A 131 -13.53 -25.92 2.20
CA SER A 131 -12.58 -26.43 1.21
C SER A 131 -11.33 -25.59 0.97
N ASN A 132 -11.25 -24.36 1.47
CA ASN A 132 -10.12 -23.46 1.24
C ASN A 132 -9.63 -22.79 2.52
N VAL A 133 -8.32 -22.55 2.56
CA VAL A 133 -7.63 -21.68 3.51
C VAL A 133 -7.19 -20.45 2.74
N ARG A 134 -7.75 -19.29 3.08
CA ARG A 134 -7.36 -18.00 2.54
C ARG A 134 -6.35 -17.34 3.48
N LEU A 135 -5.20 -16.96 2.96
CA LEU A 135 -4.10 -16.30 3.66
C LEU A 135 -3.89 -14.92 3.04
N VAL A 136 -3.97 -13.87 3.84
CA VAL A 136 -3.77 -12.49 3.38
C VAL A 136 -2.66 -11.85 4.19
N LEU A 137 -1.71 -11.24 3.47
CA LEU A 137 -0.50 -10.63 4.02
C LEU A 137 -0.09 -9.39 3.20
N GLY A 138 0.75 -8.52 3.77
CA GLY A 138 1.21 -7.30 3.09
C GLY A 138 2.33 -6.61 3.85
N ASP A 139 2.75 -5.44 3.37
CA ASP A 139 3.87 -4.67 3.94
C ASP A 139 3.46 -3.62 4.98
N ALA A 140 2.19 -3.63 5.42
CA ALA A 140 1.75 -2.75 6.50
C ALA A 140 2.56 -3.02 7.78
N SER A 141 3.00 -1.95 8.46
CA SER A 141 3.99 -2.09 9.55
C SER A 141 3.46 -2.78 10.82
N ASN A 142 2.18 -2.62 11.16
CA ASN A 142 1.56 -3.21 12.36
C ASN A 142 0.05 -3.46 12.16
N PRO A 143 -0.36 -4.27 11.18
CA PRO A 143 -1.77 -4.54 10.94
C PRO A 143 -2.36 -5.37 12.08
N SER A 144 -3.51 -4.95 12.61
CA SER A 144 -4.27 -5.65 13.65
C SER A 144 -5.52 -6.35 13.11
N SER A 145 -5.94 -5.95 11.91
CA SER A 145 -7.03 -6.51 11.12
C SER A 145 -6.65 -6.55 9.63
N PRO A 146 -7.38 -7.29 8.78
CA PRO A 146 -7.10 -7.30 7.35
C PRO A 146 -7.26 -5.94 6.66
N GLU A 147 -8.14 -5.06 7.14
CA GLU A 147 -8.33 -3.71 6.59
C GLU A 147 -7.07 -2.85 6.76
N ASP A 148 -6.33 -3.05 7.86
CA ASP A 148 -5.09 -2.32 8.12
C ASP A 148 -4.00 -2.59 7.07
N LEU A 149 -4.08 -3.71 6.35
CA LEU A 149 -3.16 -4.03 5.25
C LEU A 149 -3.27 -3.04 4.08
N MET A 150 -4.44 -2.40 3.89
CA MET A 150 -4.68 -1.40 2.84
C MET A 150 -3.88 -0.11 3.07
N GLY A 151 -3.32 0.09 4.26
CA GLY A 151 -2.38 1.18 4.55
C GLY A 151 -0.93 0.88 4.16
N GLY A 152 -0.63 -0.35 3.72
CA GLY A 152 0.64 -0.71 3.08
C GLY A 152 0.67 -0.35 1.60
N LYS A 153 1.75 -0.71 0.90
CA LYS A 153 1.87 -0.55 -0.54
C LYS A 153 1.32 -1.74 -1.33
N TYR A 154 1.49 -2.96 -0.81
CA TYR A 154 1.10 -4.18 -1.49
C TYR A 154 0.45 -5.19 -0.54
N VAL A 155 -0.55 -5.90 -1.06
CA VAL A 155 -1.23 -7.00 -0.37
C VAL A 155 -1.25 -8.23 -1.28
N LEU A 156 -0.94 -9.39 -0.71
CA LEU A 156 -1.05 -10.69 -1.36
C LEU A 156 -2.14 -11.52 -0.66
N ASP A 157 -3.12 -11.96 -1.45
CA ASP A 157 -4.24 -12.80 -1.04
C ASP A 157 -4.15 -14.15 -1.73
N LEU A 158 -3.78 -15.18 -0.98
CA LEU A 158 -3.64 -16.55 -1.46
C LEU A 158 -4.77 -17.42 -0.95
N ARG A 159 -5.38 -18.20 -1.82
CA ARG A 159 -6.37 -19.22 -1.49
C ARG A 159 -5.81 -20.58 -1.84
N ILE A 160 -5.65 -21.39 -0.80
CA ILE A 160 -5.05 -22.71 -0.86
C ILE A 160 -6.13 -23.74 -0.52
N PRO A 161 -6.30 -24.82 -1.28
CA PRO A 161 -7.18 -25.91 -0.90
C PRO A 161 -6.84 -26.44 0.50
N SER A 162 -7.84 -26.57 1.38
CA SER A 162 -7.63 -26.96 2.77
C SER A 162 -7.00 -28.36 2.91
N ALA A 163 -7.19 -29.22 1.90
CA ALA A 163 -6.54 -30.52 1.78
C ALA A 163 -5.00 -30.44 1.66
N TYR A 164 -4.45 -29.30 1.26
CA TYR A 164 -3.01 -29.06 1.11
C TYR A 164 -2.41 -28.37 2.33
N PHE A 165 -3.25 -27.87 3.23
CA PHE A 165 -2.85 -27.19 4.45
C PHE A 165 -2.66 -28.20 5.59
N THR A 166 -1.57 -28.99 5.53
CA THR A 166 -1.30 -30.11 6.45
C THR A 166 0.01 -29.93 7.22
N GLU A 167 0.25 -30.80 8.22
CA GLU A 167 1.50 -30.79 9.00
C GLU A 167 2.71 -31.36 8.25
N GLU A 168 2.49 -32.12 7.17
CA GLU A 168 3.55 -32.62 6.28
C GLU A 168 4.15 -31.50 5.43
N GLY A 169 3.33 -30.49 5.15
CA GLY A 169 3.68 -29.41 4.24
C GLY A 169 3.60 -29.83 2.78
N ARG A 170 3.49 -28.84 1.90
CA ARG A 170 3.35 -29.07 0.47
C ARG A 170 3.85 -27.89 -0.34
N GLU A 171 4.52 -28.20 -1.44
CA GLU A 171 4.84 -27.26 -2.51
C GLU A 171 3.65 -27.15 -3.47
N LEU A 172 3.28 -25.91 -3.79
CA LEU A 172 2.14 -25.55 -4.61
C LEU A 172 2.60 -24.63 -5.75
N ASP A 173 1.99 -24.79 -6.91
CA ASP A 173 2.18 -23.91 -8.06
C ASP A 173 0.87 -23.18 -8.43
N TYR A 174 0.91 -22.40 -9.52
CA TYR A 174 -0.24 -21.62 -9.99
C TYR A 174 -1.47 -22.46 -10.37
N ASN A 175 -1.35 -23.79 -10.54
CA ASN A 175 -2.49 -24.69 -10.76
C ASN A 175 -3.17 -25.12 -9.45
N ASP A 176 -2.44 -25.06 -8.33
CA ASP A 176 -2.92 -25.50 -7.02
C ASP A 176 -3.52 -24.36 -6.19
N ILE A 177 -3.21 -23.10 -6.51
CA ILE A 177 -3.66 -21.92 -5.76
C ILE A 177 -4.52 -20.99 -6.60
N THR A 178 -5.37 -20.21 -5.94
CA THR A 178 -6.05 -19.05 -6.54
C THR A 178 -5.73 -17.81 -5.72
N GLY A 179 -5.81 -16.61 -6.27
CA GLY A 179 -5.48 -15.43 -5.48
C GLY A 179 -5.46 -14.12 -6.23
N LEU A 180 -5.26 -13.07 -5.45
CA LEU A 180 -5.08 -11.72 -5.96
C LEU A 180 -3.87 -11.08 -5.32
N ALA A 181 -3.14 -10.29 -6.10
CA ALA A 181 -2.18 -9.34 -5.59
C ALA A 181 -2.72 -7.93 -5.84
N TYR A 182 -2.56 -7.05 -4.87
CA TYR A 182 -3.09 -5.69 -4.88
C TYR A 182 -1.95 -4.68 -4.72
N ASP A 183 -1.97 -3.63 -5.53
CA ASP A 183 -1.11 -2.45 -5.42
C ASP A 183 -1.93 -1.29 -4.88
N TYR A 184 -1.48 -0.68 -3.79
CA TYR A 184 -2.07 0.51 -3.16
C TYR A 184 -1.16 1.74 -3.29
N TYR A 185 -0.11 1.66 -4.11
CA TYR A 185 0.98 2.64 -4.14
C TYR A 185 1.20 3.27 -5.53
N LEU A 186 1.32 2.48 -6.60
CA LEU A 186 1.62 3.01 -7.93
C LEU A 186 0.38 3.12 -8.79
N ASP A 187 -0.20 1.98 -9.17
CA ASP A 187 -1.21 1.92 -10.23
C ASP A 187 -2.61 1.61 -9.68
N TYR A 188 -2.75 1.40 -8.37
CA TYR A 188 -4.00 0.98 -7.73
C TYR A 188 -4.62 -0.26 -8.42
N ALA A 189 -3.76 -1.15 -8.88
CA ALA A 189 -4.10 -2.27 -9.74
C ALA A 189 -4.21 -3.59 -8.96
N SER A 190 -4.79 -4.59 -9.63
CA SER A 190 -4.89 -5.96 -9.11
C SER A 190 -4.47 -6.97 -10.17
N TRP A 191 -3.75 -8.02 -9.75
CA TRP A 191 -3.35 -9.12 -10.62
C TRP A 191 -3.88 -10.44 -10.09
N VAL A 192 -4.25 -11.33 -11.00
CA VAL A 192 -4.67 -12.70 -10.71
C VAL A 192 -3.44 -13.58 -10.56
N VAL A 193 -3.34 -14.32 -9.45
CA VAL A 193 -2.16 -15.14 -9.14
C VAL A 193 -2.08 -16.36 -10.07
N GLU A 194 -3.22 -16.89 -10.49
CA GLU A 194 -3.35 -18.00 -11.43
C GLU A 194 -2.72 -17.71 -12.80
N ASP A 195 -2.64 -16.43 -13.18
CA ASP A 195 -2.06 -15.96 -14.45
C ASP A 195 -0.57 -15.57 -14.31
N ALA A 196 0.06 -15.89 -13.18
CA ALA A 196 1.47 -15.60 -12.93
C ALA A 196 2.42 -16.30 -13.94
N GLU A 197 3.53 -15.64 -14.29
CA GLU A 197 4.60 -16.24 -15.10
C GLU A 197 5.32 -17.37 -14.36
N SER A 198 5.44 -17.26 -13.05
CA SER A 198 5.96 -18.31 -12.18
C SER A 198 5.36 -18.21 -10.79
N CYS A 199 5.07 -19.35 -10.17
CA CYS A 199 4.54 -19.41 -8.82
C CYS A 199 5.10 -20.66 -8.11
N SER A 200 5.65 -20.45 -6.92
CA SER A 200 6.07 -21.48 -5.98
C SER A 200 5.67 -21.02 -4.60
N VAL A 201 4.81 -21.80 -3.94
CA VAL A 201 4.34 -21.56 -2.57
C VAL A 201 4.51 -22.86 -1.79
N TYR A 202 5.38 -22.86 -0.78
CA TYR A 202 5.42 -23.91 0.21
C TYR A 202 4.56 -23.50 1.40
N VAL A 203 3.67 -24.39 1.86
CA VAL A 203 2.89 -24.15 3.08
C VAL A 203 2.90 -25.38 3.96
N ARG A 204 3.04 -25.17 5.27
CA ARG A 204 3.02 -26.23 6.27
C ARG A 204 2.38 -25.74 7.57
N LYS A 205 1.43 -26.51 8.09
CA LYS A 205 0.90 -26.29 9.44
C LYS A 205 1.95 -26.67 10.47
N THR A 206 2.26 -25.77 11.41
CA THR A 206 3.25 -26.01 12.48
C THR A 206 2.60 -26.10 13.86
N GLY A 207 1.32 -25.72 13.97
CA GLY A 207 0.48 -25.85 15.15
C GLY A 207 -0.96 -25.50 14.78
N GLU A 208 -1.85 -25.39 15.78
CA GLU A 208 -3.28 -25.09 15.53
C GLU A 208 -3.47 -23.76 14.78
N ASN A 209 -2.76 -22.73 15.24
CA ASN A 209 -2.80 -21.38 14.69
C ASN A 209 -1.46 -20.91 14.13
N SER A 210 -0.49 -21.80 13.95
CA SER A 210 0.82 -21.45 13.41
C SER A 210 1.10 -22.19 12.12
N LEU A 211 1.81 -21.50 11.22
CA LEU A 211 2.23 -22.06 9.95
C LEU A 211 3.65 -21.60 9.59
N TYR A 212 4.28 -22.39 8.73
CA TYR A 212 5.44 -22.00 7.96
C TYR A 212 5.04 -21.87 6.49
N MET A 213 5.46 -20.79 5.84
CA MET A 213 5.20 -20.55 4.43
C MET A 213 6.39 -19.88 3.77
N THR A 214 6.72 -20.30 2.55
CA THR A 214 7.60 -19.54 1.66
C THR A 214 6.89 -19.33 0.33
N PHE A 215 7.09 -18.19 -0.31
CA PHE A 215 6.48 -17.91 -1.59
C PHE A 215 7.45 -17.16 -2.51
N SER A 216 7.36 -17.48 -3.79
CA SER A 216 8.02 -16.79 -4.90
C SER A 216 7.04 -16.76 -6.07
N ILE A 217 6.42 -15.60 -6.29
CA ILE A 217 5.36 -15.39 -7.28
C ILE A 217 5.79 -14.24 -8.20
N LYS A 218 5.80 -14.46 -9.51
CA LYS A 218 6.07 -13.44 -10.52
C LYS A 218 4.84 -13.24 -11.38
N LEU A 219 4.18 -12.10 -11.23
CA LEU A 219 2.95 -11.79 -11.95
C LEU A 219 3.25 -11.37 -13.40
N ALA A 220 2.37 -11.73 -14.33
CA ALA A 220 2.47 -11.26 -15.71
C ALA A 220 2.23 -9.76 -15.77
N ASP A 221 3.16 -9.02 -16.40
CA ASP A 221 3.13 -7.56 -16.51
C ASP A 221 2.99 -6.81 -15.16
N GLY A 222 3.39 -7.47 -14.05
CA GLY A 222 3.21 -6.98 -12.68
C GLY A 222 4.45 -7.17 -11.80
N PRO A 223 4.32 -6.91 -10.49
CA PRO A 223 5.41 -7.10 -9.54
C PRO A 223 5.69 -8.59 -9.26
N SER A 224 6.87 -8.86 -8.70
CA SER A 224 7.25 -10.15 -8.12
C SER A 224 7.22 -10.09 -6.60
N PHE A 225 6.66 -11.10 -5.96
CA PHE A 225 6.57 -11.28 -4.52
C PHE A 225 7.46 -12.44 -4.10
N GLU A 226 8.37 -12.19 -3.16
CA GLU A 226 9.21 -13.19 -2.51
C GLU A 226 9.06 -13.03 -1.00
N GLY A 227 8.97 -14.13 -0.25
CA GLY A 227 8.94 -14.00 1.20
C GLY A 227 8.82 -15.30 1.97
N THR A 228 8.95 -15.15 3.28
CA THR A 228 8.81 -16.23 4.25
C THR A 228 7.95 -15.77 5.41
N TRP A 229 7.13 -16.68 5.95
CA TRP A 229 6.43 -16.52 7.22
C TRP A 229 6.69 -17.73 8.11
N TYR A 230 7.03 -17.47 9.37
CA TYR A 230 6.99 -18.47 10.43
C TYR A 230 6.38 -17.86 11.69
N GLY A 231 5.20 -18.33 12.08
CA GLY A 231 4.54 -17.84 13.28
C GLY A 231 3.03 -18.05 13.31
N ASP A 232 2.42 -17.47 14.33
CA ASP A 232 0.97 -17.50 14.54
C ASP A 232 0.23 -16.64 13.51
N VAL A 233 -0.88 -17.14 12.98
CA VAL A 233 -1.79 -16.38 12.12
C VAL A 233 -3.00 -15.88 12.89
N THR A 234 -3.57 -14.78 12.43
CA THR A 234 -4.79 -14.22 13.02
C THR A 234 -6.01 -14.70 12.23
N ASP A 235 -6.88 -15.46 12.89
CA ASP A 235 -8.12 -15.94 12.27
C ASP A 235 -9.16 -14.83 12.14
N VAL A 236 -9.82 -14.78 10.98
CA VAL A 236 -10.94 -13.89 10.70
C VAL A 236 -12.16 -14.65 10.19
N THR A 237 -13.35 -14.13 10.50
CA THR A 237 -14.63 -14.74 10.07
C THR A 237 -14.93 -14.49 8.60
N GLU A 238 -14.47 -13.38 8.08
CA GLU A 238 -14.57 -12.98 6.68
C GLU A 238 -13.49 -11.92 6.40
N PHE A 239 -13.14 -11.75 5.14
CA PHE A 239 -12.24 -10.68 4.71
C PHE A 239 -13.05 -9.53 4.11
N PRO A 240 -12.65 -8.27 4.33
CA PRO A 240 -13.23 -7.12 3.66
C PRO A 240 -12.93 -7.17 2.15
N ASP A 241 -13.54 -6.26 1.41
CA ASP A 241 -13.10 -5.97 0.04
C ASP A 241 -11.73 -5.29 0.10
N LEU A 242 -10.74 -5.93 -0.55
CA LEU A 242 -9.36 -5.48 -0.62
C LEU A 242 -9.01 -4.97 -2.03
N THR A 243 -10.00 -4.70 -2.89
CA THR A 243 -9.74 -4.08 -4.19
C THR A 243 -9.27 -2.64 -3.98
N PRO A 244 -8.06 -2.28 -4.47
CA PRO A 244 -7.57 -0.90 -4.39
C PRO A 244 -8.51 0.06 -5.12
N VAL A 245 -8.68 1.23 -4.52
CA VAL A 245 -9.37 2.36 -5.13
C VAL A 245 -8.39 3.51 -5.15
N GLU A 246 -8.06 3.98 -6.36
CA GLU A 246 -7.22 5.16 -6.53
C GLU A 246 -7.82 6.34 -5.75
N PRO A 247 -7.06 6.96 -4.83
CA PRO A 247 -7.49 8.15 -4.13
C PRO A 247 -7.84 9.24 -5.14
N VAL A 248 -9.01 9.87 -4.95
CA VAL A 248 -9.38 11.00 -5.78
C VAL A 248 -8.48 12.18 -5.44
N GLU A 249 -7.55 12.50 -6.33
CA GLU A 249 -6.70 13.69 -6.20
C GLU A 249 -7.41 14.94 -6.73
N TYR A 250 -7.70 15.87 -5.83
CA TYR A 250 -8.16 17.20 -6.18
C TYR A 250 -6.96 18.09 -6.49
N LYS A 251 -7.02 18.84 -7.59
CA LYS A 251 -5.90 19.70 -8.03
C LYS A 251 -6.37 21.06 -8.52
N ILE A 252 -5.46 22.02 -8.43
CA ILE A 252 -5.45 23.21 -9.29
C ILE A 252 -4.46 22.97 -10.43
N GLU A 253 -4.94 23.16 -11.65
CA GLU A 253 -4.12 22.98 -12.86
C GLU A 253 -4.23 24.20 -13.76
N ILE A 254 -3.10 24.60 -14.34
CA ILE A 254 -3.02 25.60 -15.41
C ILE A 254 -2.34 24.95 -16.61
N THR A 255 -3.01 24.97 -17.77
CA THR A 255 -2.46 24.49 -19.04
C THR A 255 -2.33 25.64 -20.04
N ASP A 256 -1.39 25.53 -20.98
CA ASP A 256 -1.35 26.44 -22.12
C ASP A 256 -2.39 26.05 -23.19
N ALA A 257 -2.52 26.87 -24.24
CA ALA A 257 -3.45 26.63 -25.34
C ALA A 257 -3.17 25.34 -26.14
N SER A 258 -1.99 24.72 -25.99
CA SER A 258 -1.66 23.42 -26.60
C SER A 258 -2.07 22.22 -25.72
N GLY A 259 -2.47 22.48 -24.47
CA GLY A 259 -2.75 21.49 -23.44
C GLY A 259 -1.55 21.09 -22.60
N ALA A 260 -0.39 21.77 -22.73
CA ALA A 260 0.77 21.49 -21.90
C ALA A 260 0.55 22.02 -20.49
N VAL A 261 0.83 21.20 -19.48
CA VAL A 261 0.71 21.57 -18.07
C VAL A 261 1.79 22.58 -17.70
N LEU A 262 1.38 23.79 -17.33
CA LEU A 262 2.24 24.88 -16.84
C LEU A 262 2.33 24.89 -15.30
N LEU A 263 1.28 24.40 -14.64
CA LEU A 263 1.19 24.25 -13.19
C LEU A 263 0.23 23.10 -12.88
N SER A 264 0.61 22.22 -11.95
CA SER A 264 -0.31 21.30 -11.30
C SER A 264 0.05 21.23 -9.82
N LYS A 265 -0.92 21.48 -8.93
CA LYS A 265 -0.75 21.33 -7.48
C LYS A 265 -1.91 20.54 -6.91
N ILE A 266 -1.58 19.47 -6.19
CA ILE A 266 -2.55 18.72 -5.38
C ILE A 266 -3.07 19.62 -4.27
N LEU A 267 -4.37 19.60 -4.06
CA LEU A 267 -5.06 20.26 -2.98
C LEU A 267 -5.18 19.28 -1.81
N GLU A 268 -4.61 19.65 -0.67
CA GLU A 268 -4.65 18.84 0.55
C GLU A 268 -5.91 19.12 1.37
N ARG A 269 -6.43 20.35 1.27
CA ARG A 269 -7.66 20.79 1.94
C ARG A 269 -8.27 21.98 1.21
N VAL A 270 -9.55 22.22 1.47
CA VAL A 270 -10.18 23.52 1.23
C VAL A 270 -10.52 24.14 2.57
N GLU A 271 -10.02 25.35 2.82
CA GLU A 271 -10.47 26.17 3.95
C GLU A 271 -11.65 27.02 3.50
N LEU A 272 -12.71 27.06 4.31
CA LEU A 272 -13.94 27.78 3.99
C LEU A 272 -14.27 28.78 5.08
N ARG A 273 -14.70 29.97 4.68
CA ARG A 273 -15.41 30.90 5.57
C ARG A 273 -16.69 31.38 4.92
N ARG A 274 -17.66 31.73 5.76
CA ARG A 274 -18.83 32.51 5.39
C ARG A 274 -18.68 33.92 5.95
N GLU A 275 -19.04 34.94 5.19
CA GLU A 275 -19.13 36.30 5.70
C GLU A 275 -20.52 36.87 5.38
N ASN A 276 -21.25 37.21 6.43
CA ASN A 276 -22.55 37.86 6.30
C ASN A 276 -22.36 39.36 6.05
N ASP A 277 -23.18 39.93 5.18
CA ASP A 277 -23.06 41.32 4.70
C ASP A 277 -21.68 41.61 4.06
N TYR A 278 -21.11 40.64 3.32
CA TYR A 278 -19.87 40.81 2.57
C TYR A 278 -19.99 41.97 1.58
N ARG A 279 -19.02 42.90 1.63
CA ARG A 279 -19.03 44.13 0.85
C ARG A 279 -18.03 44.07 -0.30
N VAL A 280 -18.44 43.50 -1.44
CA VAL A 280 -17.60 43.54 -2.64
C VAL A 280 -17.41 44.99 -3.07
N ARG A 281 -16.14 45.39 -3.30
CA ARG A 281 -15.74 46.77 -3.66
C ARG A 281 -16.32 47.82 -2.70
N GLY A 282 -16.33 47.52 -1.40
CA GLY A 282 -16.82 48.43 -0.35
C GLY A 282 -18.35 48.51 -0.22
N GLY A 283 -19.10 47.76 -1.03
CA GLY A 283 -20.56 47.70 -0.98
C GLY A 283 -21.26 48.90 -1.61
N ASP A 284 -20.51 49.77 -2.30
CA ASP A 284 -21.02 50.99 -2.92
C ASP A 284 -21.26 50.78 -4.43
N PRO A 285 -22.51 50.83 -4.91
CA PRO A 285 -22.85 50.68 -6.33
C PRO A 285 -22.16 51.69 -7.26
N ALA A 286 -21.74 52.86 -6.77
CA ALA A 286 -21.01 53.84 -7.57
C ALA A 286 -19.62 53.31 -8.02
N TYR A 287 -19.08 52.36 -7.28
CA TYR A 287 -17.84 51.63 -7.55
C TYR A 287 -18.09 50.22 -8.10
N GLY A 288 -19.32 49.95 -8.53
CA GLY A 288 -19.76 48.61 -8.92
C GLY A 288 -19.82 47.63 -7.76
N GLY A 289 -19.87 48.12 -6.52
CA GLY A 289 -19.95 47.30 -5.31
C GLY A 289 -21.37 46.81 -4.99
N ALA A 290 -21.44 45.77 -4.17
CA ALA A 290 -22.68 45.18 -3.68
C ALA A 290 -22.47 44.61 -2.28
N THR A 291 -23.58 44.37 -1.56
CA THR A 291 -23.57 43.72 -0.23
C THR A 291 -24.45 42.48 -0.28
N PHE A 292 -23.91 41.33 0.13
CA PHE A 292 -24.59 40.03 0.13
C PHE A 292 -23.87 39.07 1.09
N ASP A 293 -24.48 37.95 1.45
CA ASP A 293 -23.78 36.90 2.20
C ASP A 293 -22.90 36.09 1.23
N ALA A 294 -21.64 35.86 1.57
CA ALA A 294 -20.68 35.21 0.69
C ALA A 294 -20.02 33.98 1.32
N TYR A 295 -19.74 32.99 0.49
CA TYR A 295 -18.75 31.96 0.77
C TYR A 295 -17.41 32.35 0.15
N VAL A 296 -16.32 32.10 0.88
CA VAL A 296 -14.96 32.27 0.38
C VAL A 296 -14.18 30.97 0.60
N PHE A 297 -13.86 30.32 -0.51
CA PHE A 297 -13.08 29.09 -0.56
C PHE A 297 -11.61 29.42 -0.75
N TYR A 298 -10.74 28.74 0.00
CA TYR A 298 -9.30 28.83 -0.07
C TYR A 298 -8.76 27.45 -0.43
N PHE A 299 -8.13 27.33 -1.60
CA PHE A 299 -7.66 26.05 -2.12
C PHE A 299 -6.22 25.81 -1.66
N CYS A 300 -6.05 24.99 -0.63
CA CYS A 300 -4.78 24.81 0.06
C CYS A 300 -4.01 23.62 -0.52
N SER A 301 -2.86 23.91 -1.12
CA SER A 301 -1.80 22.93 -1.41
C SER A 301 -0.74 22.94 -0.28
N ALA A 302 0.23 22.02 -0.33
CA ALA A 302 1.35 21.93 0.62
C ALA A 302 2.06 23.28 0.90
N ASP A 303 2.11 24.20 -0.07
CA ASP A 303 2.75 25.51 0.08
C ASP A 303 1.96 26.51 0.97
N SER A 304 0.70 26.20 1.27
CA SER A 304 -0.28 27.12 1.89
C SER A 304 -0.05 27.33 3.38
N ASP A 305 0.70 26.44 4.03
CA ASP A 305 0.91 26.44 5.49
C ASP A 305 1.64 27.69 6.01
N ASN A 306 2.22 28.48 5.10
CA ASN A 306 2.89 29.73 5.46
C ASN A 306 1.91 30.89 5.74
N ALA A 307 0.70 30.90 5.12
CA ALA A 307 -0.40 31.84 5.38
C ALA A 307 -1.55 31.62 4.37
N VAL A 308 -2.73 31.19 4.84
CA VAL A 308 -3.90 30.92 3.97
C VAL A 308 -4.39 32.15 3.19
N ASP A 309 -4.21 33.36 3.73
CA ASP A 309 -4.61 34.61 3.07
C ASP A 309 -3.63 35.05 1.95
N ASN A 310 -2.49 34.37 1.79
CA ASN A 310 -1.46 34.73 0.83
C ASN A 310 -1.77 34.18 -0.57
N MET A 311 -2.18 35.08 -1.46
CA MET A 311 -2.56 34.78 -2.83
C MET A 311 -1.44 34.22 -3.72
N LEU A 312 -0.18 34.26 -3.29
CA LEU A 312 0.92 33.58 -3.98
C LEU A 312 0.83 32.05 -3.86
N PHE A 313 0.36 31.57 -2.71
CA PHE A 313 0.34 30.15 -2.38
C PHE A 313 -1.07 29.56 -2.42
N THR A 314 -2.07 30.37 -2.06
CA THR A 314 -3.45 29.92 -1.87
C THR A 314 -4.39 30.70 -2.79
N PRO A 315 -4.83 30.10 -3.92
CA PRO A 315 -5.94 30.61 -4.70
C PRO A 315 -7.20 30.71 -3.83
N LYS A 316 -7.99 31.75 -4.03
CA LYS A 316 -9.29 31.89 -3.36
C LYS A 316 -10.40 32.25 -4.33
N LEU A 317 -11.59 31.74 -4.05
CA LEU A 317 -12.82 31.99 -4.79
C LEU A 317 -13.90 32.50 -3.84
N MET A 318 -14.43 33.68 -4.12
CA MET A 318 -15.60 34.24 -3.45
C MET A 318 -16.82 34.13 -4.38
N ILE A 319 -17.90 33.58 -3.84
CA ILE A 319 -19.22 33.55 -4.48
C ILE A 319 -20.32 33.94 -3.49
N PRO A 320 -21.49 34.41 -3.95
CA PRO A 320 -22.65 34.63 -3.10
C PRO A 320 -23.19 33.30 -2.60
N VAL A 321 -23.75 33.27 -1.40
CA VAL A 321 -24.31 32.04 -0.79
C VAL A 321 -25.41 31.43 -1.69
N GLU A 322 -26.22 32.27 -2.33
CA GLU A 322 -27.28 31.85 -3.25
C GLU A 322 -26.79 31.19 -4.53
N ALA A 323 -25.50 31.33 -4.88
CA ALA A 323 -24.90 30.67 -6.05
C ALA A 323 -24.48 29.21 -5.76
N ALA A 324 -24.53 28.76 -4.49
CA ALA A 324 -24.20 27.39 -4.09
C ALA A 324 -25.39 26.44 -4.30
N THR A 325 -25.93 26.38 -5.52
CA THR A 325 -27.12 25.57 -5.87
C THR A 325 -26.78 24.16 -6.36
N GLY A 326 -25.51 23.91 -6.73
CA GLY A 326 -25.06 22.71 -7.45
C GLY A 326 -25.24 22.75 -8.96
N GLU A 327 -25.84 23.82 -9.51
CA GLU A 327 -25.91 24.04 -10.95
C GLU A 327 -24.63 24.72 -11.45
N GLU A 328 -24.22 24.43 -12.69
CA GLU A 328 -23.12 25.15 -13.35
C GLU A 328 -23.58 26.56 -13.73
N ILE A 329 -22.79 27.56 -13.33
CA ILE A 329 -23.06 28.97 -13.57
C ILE A 329 -22.00 29.53 -14.53
N GLU A 330 -22.45 30.01 -15.69
CA GLU A 330 -21.65 30.76 -16.66
C GLU A 330 -21.45 32.21 -16.19
N LEU A 331 -20.32 32.48 -15.55
CA LEU A 331 -20.08 33.71 -14.79
C LEU A 331 -20.14 34.98 -15.65
N ALA A 332 -19.74 34.89 -16.93
CA ALA A 332 -19.78 36.00 -17.86
C ALA A 332 -21.20 36.51 -18.16
N THR A 333 -22.23 35.67 -17.96
CA THR A 333 -23.63 35.96 -18.32
C THR A 333 -24.61 35.90 -17.15
N ALA A 334 -24.23 35.26 -16.05
CA ALA A 334 -25.10 35.03 -14.90
C ALA A 334 -25.46 36.32 -14.13
N GLY A 335 -24.66 37.37 -14.24
CA GLY A 335 -24.89 38.63 -13.52
C GLY A 335 -24.70 38.53 -12.00
N ILE A 336 -23.98 37.51 -11.54
CA ILE A 336 -23.63 37.33 -10.12
C ILE A 336 -22.29 38.01 -9.82
N CYS A 337 -22.13 38.50 -8.59
CA CYS A 337 -20.83 38.98 -8.11
C CYS A 337 -19.94 37.79 -7.77
N PHE A 338 -18.71 37.73 -8.29
CA PHE A 338 -17.73 36.73 -7.89
C PHE A 338 -16.34 37.35 -7.88
N GLU A 339 -15.39 36.68 -7.21
CA GLU A 339 -14.00 37.07 -7.26
C GLU A 339 -13.09 35.85 -7.13
N PHE A 340 -12.27 35.60 -8.15
CA PHE A 340 -11.19 34.63 -8.10
C PHE A 340 -9.86 35.37 -7.98
N ARG A 341 -9.04 35.00 -6.99
CA ARG A 341 -7.76 35.64 -6.71
C ARG A 341 -6.65 34.60 -6.64
N TYR A 342 -5.67 34.74 -7.52
CA TYR A 342 -4.47 33.91 -7.50
C TYR A 342 -3.30 34.65 -8.16
N GLN A 343 -2.21 34.85 -7.42
CA GLN A 343 -1.01 35.48 -7.96
C GLN A 343 -0.09 34.41 -8.53
N ASN A 344 -0.20 34.17 -9.83
CA ASN A 344 0.59 33.19 -10.55
C ASN A 344 1.12 33.78 -11.87
N SER A 345 2.38 33.51 -12.23
CA SER A 345 3.01 34.06 -13.45
C SER A 345 2.41 33.51 -14.74
N ASN A 346 1.65 32.41 -14.68
CA ASN A 346 0.94 31.84 -15.83
C ASN A 346 -0.45 32.47 -16.05
N LEU A 347 -0.85 33.43 -15.21
CA LEU A 347 -2.10 34.18 -15.35
C LEU A 347 -1.79 35.66 -15.60
N TYR A 348 -2.54 36.29 -16.48
CA TYR A 348 -2.35 37.69 -16.86
C TYR A 348 -2.65 38.67 -15.72
N THR A 349 -3.67 38.36 -14.91
CA THR A 349 -4.06 39.17 -13.74
C THR A 349 -4.07 38.33 -12.48
N THR A 350 -3.93 38.99 -11.32
CA THR A 350 -4.02 38.34 -10.01
C THR A 350 -5.45 38.21 -9.51
N THR A 351 -6.40 38.92 -10.12
CA THR A 351 -7.81 38.96 -9.75
C THR A 351 -8.69 38.97 -10.99
N TYR A 352 -9.64 38.05 -11.01
CA TYR A 352 -10.74 37.95 -11.97
C TYR A 352 -12.04 38.12 -11.20
N SER A 353 -13.02 38.80 -11.79
CA SER A 353 -14.27 39.11 -11.11
C SER A 353 -15.41 39.31 -12.10
N ASP A 354 -16.61 39.55 -11.59
CA ASP A 354 -17.72 40.06 -12.39
C ASP A 354 -17.33 41.33 -13.16
N ASN A 355 -17.97 41.55 -14.30
CA ASN A 355 -17.87 42.83 -15.03
C ASN A 355 -18.75 43.85 -14.32
N TYR A 356 -18.19 45.02 -13.99
CA TYR A 356 -18.90 46.03 -13.20
C TYR A 356 -18.74 47.43 -13.79
N THR A 357 -19.67 48.33 -13.49
CA THR A 357 -19.59 49.74 -13.90
C THR A 357 -19.14 50.60 -12.73
N MET A 358 -18.09 51.39 -12.95
CA MET A 358 -17.58 52.37 -11.99
C MET A 358 -17.50 53.73 -12.68
N TYR A 359 -18.09 54.76 -12.06
CA TYR A 359 -18.15 56.12 -12.62
C TYR A 359 -18.61 56.19 -14.09
N GLY A 360 -19.57 55.34 -14.47
CA GLY A 360 -20.11 55.29 -15.83
C GLY A 360 -19.23 54.60 -16.88
N SER A 361 -18.11 53.99 -16.47
CA SER A 361 -17.26 53.15 -17.33
C SER A 361 -17.33 51.69 -16.90
N THR A 362 -17.48 50.78 -17.85
CA THR A 362 -17.48 49.34 -17.58
C THR A 362 -16.05 48.84 -17.46
N THR A 363 -15.73 48.25 -16.31
CA THR A 363 -14.52 47.47 -16.09
C THR A 363 -14.79 46.03 -16.51
N TRP A 364 -13.92 45.51 -17.39
CA TRP A 364 -13.97 44.13 -17.86
C TRP A 364 -12.96 43.31 -17.08
N SER A 365 -13.44 42.32 -16.33
CA SER A 365 -12.61 41.48 -15.45
C SER A 365 -13.04 40.02 -15.43
N CYS A 366 -14.16 39.69 -16.08
CA CYS A 366 -14.65 38.33 -16.18
C CYS A 366 -14.09 37.69 -17.45
N PRO A 367 -13.41 36.53 -17.35
CA PRO A 367 -13.09 35.74 -18.51
C PRO A 367 -14.35 35.28 -19.25
N ASP A 368 -14.22 35.08 -20.57
CA ASP A 368 -15.37 34.86 -21.44
C ASP A 368 -16.10 33.52 -21.17
N ASP A 369 -15.36 32.51 -20.71
CA ASP A 369 -15.81 31.12 -20.49
C ASP A 369 -15.73 30.71 -19.02
N ALA A 370 -15.62 31.68 -18.10
CA ALA A 370 -15.50 31.40 -16.69
C ALA A 370 -16.77 30.70 -16.15
N LYS A 371 -16.57 29.56 -15.49
CA LYS A 371 -17.64 28.70 -14.96
C LYS A 371 -17.39 28.39 -13.49
N VAL A 372 -18.48 28.24 -12.74
CA VAL A 372 -18.42 27.76 -11.36
C VAL A 372 -19.59 26.83 -11.06
N THR A 373 -19.31 25.79 -10.27
CA THR A 373 -20.32 24.92 -9.67
C THR A 373 -20.00 24.78 -8.19
N VAL A 374 -20.93 25.12 -7.30
CA VAL A 374 -20.77 24.93 -5.86
C VAL A 374 -22.00 24.25 -5.28
N SER A 375 -21.81 23.19 -4.50
CA SER A 375 -22.86 22.56 -3.71
C SER A 375 -22.34 22.14 -2.34
N HIS A 376 -23.27 22.02 -1.39
CA HIS A 376 -23.00 21.57 -0.03
C HIS A 376 -24.07 20.57 0.40
N ASP A 377 -23.64 19.38 0.80
CA ASP A 377 -24.49 18.43 1.50
C ASP A 377 -24.35 18.63 3.01
N ALA A 378 -25.34 19.28 3.62
CA ALA A 378 -25.33 19.55 5.06
C ALA A 378 -25.35 18.28 5.94
N GLY A 379 -25.81 17.14 5.41
CA GLY A 379 -25.85 15.87 6.15
C GLY A 379 -24.47 15.23 6.28
N THR A 380 -23.67 15.28 5.22
CA THR A 380 -22.31 14.71 5.17
C THR A 380 -21.21 15.76 5.33
N LYS A 381 -21.57 17.05 5.34
CA LYS A 381 -20.68 18.22 5.31
C LYS A 381 -19.75 18.28 4.09
N VAL A 382 -20.07 17.53 3.05
CA VAL A 382 -19.28 17.47 1.82
C VAL A 382 -19.58 18.70 0.97
N TRP A 383 -18.54 19.40 0.56
CA TRP A 383 -18.58 20.48 -0.41
C TRP A 383 -18.08 19.98 -1.75
N LYS A 384 -18.81 20.29 -2.83
CA LYS A 384 -18.32 20.13 -4.20
C LYS A 384 -18.11 21.50 -4.81
N VAL A 385 -16.89 21.78 -5.25
CA VAL A 385 -16.49 23.06 -5.84
C VAL A 385 -15.74 22.78 -7.13
N SER A 386 -16.23 23.33 -8.23
CA SER A 386 -15.52 23.37 -9.51
C SER A 386 -15.45 24.82 -9.99
N PHE A 387 -14.27 25.23 -10.45
CA PHE A 387 -14.05 26.52 -11.08
C PHE A 387 -13.14 26.34 -12.28
N SER A 388 -13.51 26.93 -13.41
CA SER A 388 -12.66 26.96 -14.59
C SER A 388 -12.76 28.29 -15.34
N MET A 389 -11.68 28.63 -16.04
CA MET A 389 -11.63 29.78 -16.94
C MET A 389 -10.45 29.65 -17.90
N THR A 390 -10.60 30.19 -19.10
CA THR A 390 -9.47 30.58 -19.93
C THR A 390 -9.04 31.98 -19.53
N ASP A 391 -7.75 32.22 -19.29
CA ASP A 391 -7.18 33.55 -19.03
C ASP A 391 -7.27 34.43 -20.29
N TYR A 392 -8.47 34.88 -20.58
CA TYR A 392 -8.79 35.71 -21.74
C TYR A 392 -10.10 36.49 -21.54
N ILE A 393 -10.06 37.78 -21.86
CA ILE A 393 -11.19 38.72 -21.77
C ILE A 393 -11.34 39.43 -23.12
N SER A 394 -12.44 39.17 -23.84
CA SER A 394 -12.61 39.55 -25.26
C SER A 394 -12.99 41.01 -25.58
N ASN A 395 -13.05 41.92 -24.60
CA ASN A 395 -13.50 43.32 -24.73
C ASN A 395 -13.38 43.93 -26.16
N LYS A 396 -14.48 44.54 -26.62
CA LYS A 396 -14.82 45.09 -27.96
C LYS A 396 -13.80 45.97 -28.70
N SER A 397 -12.61 46.22 -28.17
CA SER A 397 -11.53 46.92 -28.91
C SER A 397 -10.19 46.18 -28.88
N TYR A 398 -9.85 45.44 -27.82
CA TYR A 398 -8.63 44.63 -27.72
C TYR A 398 -8.85 43.52 -26.68
N GLY A 399 -8.67 42.26 -27.08
CA GLY A 399 -8.64 41.13 -26.13
C GLY A 399 -7.37 41.14 -25.29
N GLN A 400 -7.46 40.70 -24.03
CA GLN A 400 -6.34 40.62 -23.10
C GLN A 400 -6.31 39.26 -22.39
N GLY A 401 -5.12 38.77 -22.05
CA GLY A 401 -4.91 37.48 -21.38
C GLY A 401 -3.84 36.64 -22.07
N TYR A 402 -3.32 35.63 -21.38
CA TYR A 402 -2.36 34.68 -21.95
C TYR A 402 -3.01 33.53 -22.73
N GLY A 403 -4.32 33.32 -22.56
CA GLY A 403 -5.05 32.19 -23.16
C GLY A 403 -4.77 30.84 -22.49
N ASN A 404 -4.17 30.86 -21.29
CA ASN A 404 -3.94 29.66 -20.49
C ASN A 404 -5.25 29.25 -19.79
N TYR A 405 -5.51 27.95 -19.71
CA TYR A 405 -6.73 27.42 -19.10
C TYR A 405 -6.47 26.99 -17.65
N LEU A 406 -7.29 27.45 -16.72
CA LEU A 406 -7.23 27.11 -15.31
C LEU A 406 -8.43 26.24 -14.92
N THR A 407 -8.17 25.20 -14.13
CA THR A 407 -9.21 24.38 -13.49
C THR A 407 -8.90 24.15 -12.02
N ILE A 408 -9.96 24.10 -11.22
CA ILE A 408 -9.94 23.73 -9.81
C ILE A 408 -11.12 22.82 -9.58
N ASN A 409 -10.89 21.67 -8.95
CA ASN A 409 -11.95 20.78 -8.51
C ASN A 409 -11.69 20.35 -7.07
N TRP A 410 -12.74 20.28 -6.26
CA TRP A 410 -12.73 19.77 -4.90
C TRP A 410 -14.03 19.05 -4.61
N GLU A 411 -13.96 17.88 -3.97
CA GLU A 411 -15.10 17.21 -3.36
C GLU A 411 -14.69 16.61 -2.02
N GLY A 412 -15.23 17.15 -0.93
CA GLY A 412 -14.88 16.69 0.41
C GLY A 412 -15.28 17.70 1.48
N PRO A 413 -15.08 17.37 2.76
CA PRO A 413 -15.33 18.30 3.85
C PRO A 413 -14.43 19.54 3.72
N ALA A 414 -14.97 20.70 4.08
CA ALA A 414 -14.17 21.92 4.19
C ALA A 414 -13.60 22.03 5.61
N THR A 415 -12.40 22.57 5.72
CA THR A 415 -11.75 22.86 7.01
C THR A 415 -12.04 24.28 7.46
N LYS A 416 -11.95 24.51 8.77
CA LYS A 416 -12.14 25.84 9.35
C LYS A 416 -11.07 26.80 8.86
N TYR A 417 -11.51 27.92 8.30
CA TYR A 417 -10.63 29.00 7.88
C TYR A 417 -9.73 29.49 9.04
N SER A 418 -8.43 29.51 8.77
CA SER A 418 -7.36 29.78 9.74
C SER A 418 -6.79 31.21 9.65
N GLY A 419 -7.23 32.00 8.67
CA GLY A 419 -6.71 33.34 8.42
C GLY A 419 -7.30 34.42 9.33
N THR A 420 -7.16 35.68 8.89
CA THR A 420 -7.46 36.86 9.72
C THR A 420 -8.78 37.54 9.42
N SER A 421 -9.44 37.16 8.32
CA SER A 421 -10.72 37.74 7.90
C SER A 421 -11.88 37.28 8.79
N ARG A 422 -13.00 38.02 8.73
CA ARG A 422 -14.22 37.63 9.43
C ARG A 422 -14.71 36.26 8.96
N ASN A 423 -15.16 35.44 9.90
CA ASN A 423 -15.80 34.16 9.62
C ASN A 423 -17.05 34.01 10.50
N ASP A 424 -18.21 34.08 9.86
CA ASP A 424 -19.52 33.92 10.48
C ASP A 424 -20.03 32.46 10.39
N MET A 425 -19.25 31.54 9.81
CA MET A 425 -19.60 30.12 9.74
C MET A 425 -19.38 29.46 11.11
N PRO A 426 -20.40 28.80 11.69
CA PRO A 426 -20.25 28.16 12.99
C PRO A 426 -19.42 26.88 12.90
N ASP A 427 -18.67 26.57 13.97
CA ASP A 427 -17.75 25.43 14.02
C ASP A 427 -18.39 24.07 13.72
N SER A 428 -19.71 23.95 13.94
CA SER A 428 -20.47 22.73 13.66
C SER A 428 -20.65 22.42 12.16
N GLU A 429 -20.44 23.40 11.29
CA GLU A 429 -20.61 23.28 9.83
C GLU A 429 -19.34 22.81 9.10
N TYR A 430 -18.24 22.60 9.84
CA TYR A 430 -17.00 22.00 9.34
C TYR A 430 -16.92 20.50 9.63
#